data_AF-A0A939KVH6-F1
#
_entry.id   AF-A0A939KVH6-F1
#
_cell.length_a   1.000
_cell.length_b   1.000
_cell.length_c   1.000
_cell.angle_alpha   90.00
_cell.angle_beta   90.00
_cell.angle_gamma   90.00
#
_symmetry.space_group_name_H-M   'P 1'
#
loop_
_entity.id
_entity.type
_entity.pdbx_description
1 polymer ?
#
loop_
_entity_poly.entity_id
_entity_poly.type
_entity_poly.pdbx_seq_one_letter_code
_entity_poly.pdbx_strand_id
1 'polypeptide(L)' 'MTGLEALQSVQFVTVEGKRLAVLSAEDWEAMIEWLENVEDVQIAQSAFAQLQAAGGDRSKAGWLKWDSVEKELE' A
#
# COMPACT_ATOMS: atom_id res chain seq x y z
N MET A 1 -6.43 -14.36 6.09
CA MET A 1 -5.08 -14.84 5.77
C MET A 1 -4.20 -13.59 5.68
N THR A 2 -2.98 -13.61 6.22
CA THR A 2 -2.03 -12.50 5.99
C THR A 2 -1.49 -12.58 4.55
N GLY A 3 -1.03 -11.46 3.97
CA GLY A 3 -0.46 -11.47 2.61
C GLY A 3 0.70 -12.46 2.44
N LEU A 4 1.48 -12.68 3.52
CA LEU A 4 2.56 -13.66 3.53
C LEU A 4 2.05 -15.12 3.51
N GLU A 5 0.99 -15.43 4.25
CA GLU A 5 0.36 -16.76 4.24
C GLU A 5 -0.21 -17.09 2.85
N ALA A 6 -0.77 -16.11 2.14
CA ALA A 6 -1.27 -16.28 0.77
C ALA A 6 -0.14 -16.57 -0.24
N LEU A 7 1.00 -15.88 -0.10
CA LEU A 7 2.19 -16.15 -0.92
C LEU A 7 2.78 -17.55 -0.66
N GLN A 8 2.67 -18.04 0.57
CA GLN A 8 3.19 -19.36 0.95
C GLN A 8 2.27 -20.51 0.55
N SER A 9 0.98 -20.26 0.35
CA SER A 9 -0.02 -21.27 -0.04
C SER A 9 -0.17 -21.45 -1.56
N VAL A 10 0.59 -20.68 -2.36
CA VAL A 10 0.47 -20.67 -3.81
C VAL A 10 0.65 -22.06 -4.42
N GLN A 11 -0.28 -22.43 -5.29
CA GLN A 11 -0.14 -23.61 -6.13
C GLN A 11 0.47 -23.22 -7.47
N PHE A 12 1.14 -24.17 -8.13
CA PHE A 12 1.72 -23.93 -9.43
C PHE A 12 1.15 -24.88 -10.48
N VAL A 13 0.85 -24.34 -11.66
CA VAL A 13 0.49 -25.11 -12.86
C VAL A 13 1.46 -24.79 -13.99
N THR A 14 1.69 -25.75 -14.88
CA THR A 14 2.51 -25.53 -16.09
C THR A 14 1.61 -25.52 -17.31
N VAL A 15 1.61 -24.40 -18.05
CA VAL A 15 0.85 -24.24 -19.29
C VAL A 15 1.85 -23.84 -20.38
N GLU A 16 1.91 -24.64 -21.46
CA GLU A 16 2.82 -24.40 -22.61
C GLU A 16 4.29 -24.17 -22.18
N GLY A 17 4.75 -24.94 -21.19
CA GLY A 17 6.12 -24.84 -20.67
C GLY A 17 6.37 -23.66 -19.71
N LYS A 18 5.38 -22.84 -19.41
CA LYS A 18 5.47 -21.75 -18.42
C LYS A 18 4.85 -22.17 -17.10
N ARG A 19 5.59 -22.00 -16.00
CA ARG A 19 5.11 -22.24 -14.64
C ARG A 19 4.38 -20.99 -14.14
N LEU A 20 3.11 -21.13 -13.81
CA LEU A 20 2.22 -20.07 -13.35
C LEU A 20 1.84 -20.33 -11.90
N ALA A 21 1.74 -19.27 -11.10
CA ALA A 21 1.17 -19.32 -9.76
C ALA A 21 -0.36 -19.18 -9.83
N VAL A 22 -1.07 -19.99 -9.07
CA VAL A 22 -2.53 -19.99 -8.98
C VAL A 22 -2.93 -19.55 -7.57
N LEU A 23 -3.75 -18.51 -7.52
CA LEU A 23 -4.33 -17.90 -6.33
C LEU A 23 -5.83 -17.75 -6.56
N SER A 24 -6.63 -17.70 -5.50
CA SER A 24 -8.01 -17.21 -5.62
C SER A 24 -8.00 -15.70 -5.94
N ALA A 25 -9.10 -15.20 -6.48
CA ALA A 25 -9.24 -13.77 -6.72
C ALA A 25 -9.18 -12.99 -5.38
N GLU A 26 -9.79 -13.54 -4.33
CA GLU A 26 -9.80 -12.93 -3.00
C GLU A 26 -8.38 -12.83 -2.40
N ASP A 27 -7.57 -13.88 -2.53
CA ASP A 27 -6.19 -13.87 -2.01
C ASP A 27 -5.29 -12.93 -2.82
N TRP A 28 -5.55 -12.79 -4.13
CA TRP A 28 -4.87 -11.83 -4.98
C TRP A 28 -5.19 -10.38 -4.60
N GLU A 29 -6.47 -10.05 -4.42
CA GLU A 29 -6.91 -8.73 -3.98
C GLU A 29 -6.37 -8.39 -2.58
N ALA A 30 -6.42 -9.34 -1.65
CA ALA A 30 -5.87 -9.16 -0.31
C ALA A 30 -4.35 -8.94 -0.31
N MET A 31 -3.62 -9.52 -1.28
CA MET A 31 -2.19 -9.28 -1.43
C MET A 31 -1.89 -7.86 -1.96
N ILE A 32 -2.70 -7.37 -2.91
CA ILE A 32 -2.60 -5.98 -3.38
C ILE A 32 -2.86 -5.01 -2.23
N GLU A 33 -3.96 -5.18 -1.51
CA GLU A 33 -4.32 -4.34 -0.36
C GLU A 33 -3.23 -4.38 0.72
N TRP A 34 -2.62 -5.55 0.96
CA TRP A 34 -1.51 -5.66 1.89
C TRP A 34 -0.27 -4.87 1.44
N LEU A 35 0.07 -4.89 0.15
CA LEU A 35 1.19 -4.10 -0.39
C LEU A 35 0.91 -2.60 -0.30
N GLU A 36 -0.30 -2.16 -0.67
CA GLU A 36 -0.73 -0.76 -0.54
C GLU A 36 -0.63 -0.29 0.91
N ASN A 37 -1.09 -1.10 1.87
CA ASN A 37 -0.97 -0.79 3.29
C ASN A 37 0.50 -0.63 3.73
N VAL A 38 1.42 -1.45 3.22
CA VAL A 38 2.85 -1.32 3.54
C VAL A 38 3.41 0.01 3.01
N GLU A 39 3.04 0.39 1.79
CA GLU A 39 3.46 1.67 1.18
C GLU A 39 2.86 2.87 1.91
N ASP A 40 1.56 2.84 2.21
CA ASP A 40 0.83 3.87 2.95
C ASP A 40 1.40 4.09 4.35
N VAL A 41 1.73 3.00 5.06
CA VAL A 41 2.36 3.09 6.39
C VAL A 41 3.70 3.82 6.30
N GLN A 42 4.51 3.56 5.27
CA GLN A 42 5.79 4.26 5.10
C GLN A 42 5.59 5.75 4.82
N ILE A 43 4.63 6.10 3.97
CA ILE A 43 4.27 7.49 3.68
C ILE A 43 3.79 8.19 4.96
N ALA A 44 2.89 7.56 5.72
CA ALA A 44 2.36 8.10 6.96
C ALA A 44 3.45 8.31 8.01
N GLN A 45 4.38 7.35 8.18
CA GLN A 45 5.52 7.48 9.10
C GLN A 45 6.43 8.64 8.71
N SER A 46 6.75 8.79 7.42
CA SER A 46 7.55 9.90 6.91
C SER A 46 6.87 11.25 7.14
N ALA A 47 5.58 11.36 6.79
CA ALA A 47 4.80 12.58 7.02
C ALA A 47 4.70 12.93 8.50
N PHE A 48 4.56 11.93 9.38
CA PHE A 48 4.51 12.13 10.82
C PHE A 48 5.86 12.61 11.38
N ALA A 49 6.98 12.07 10.90
CA ALA A 49 8.31 12.53 11.29
C ALA A 49 8.55 14.00 10.91
N GLN A 50 8.10 14.42 9.72
CA GLN A 50 8.15 15.82 9.29
C GLN A 50 7.27 16.72 10.16
N LEU A 51 6.06 16.27 10.51
CA LEU A 51 5.17 16.99 11.41
C LEU A 51 5.79 17.17 12.80
N GLN A 52 6.45 16.12 13.32
CA GLN A 52 7.14 16.19 14.61
C GLN A 52 8.32 17.18 14.55
N ALA A 53 9.11 17.17 13.48
CA ALA A 53 10.20 18.12 13.27
C ALA A 53 9.69 19.57 13.16
N ALA A 54 8.48 19.77 12.66
CA ALA A 54 7.79 21.07 12.60
C ALA A 54 7.10 21.47 13.93
N GLY A 55 7.27 20.68 15.01
CA GLY A 55 6.65 20.97 16.31
C GLY A 55 5.13 20.78 16.32
N GLY A 56 4.60 19.93 15.43
CA GLY A 56 3.16 19.70 15.29
C GLY A 56 2.43 20.73 14.43
N ASP A 57 3.13 21.73 13.88
CA ASP A 57 2.54 22.71 12.96
C ASP A 57 2.46 22.14 11.54
N ARG A 58 1.24 21.78 11.13
CA ARG A 58 0.95 21.20 9.82
C ARG A 58 1.33 22.12 8.66
N SER A 59 1.21 23.44 8.83
CA SER A 59 1.55 24.39 7.76
C SER A 59 3.07 24.45 7.56
N LYS A 60 3.83 24.41 8.66
CA LYS A 60 5.30 24.32 8.60
C LYS A 60 5.80 22.98 8.10
N ALA A 61 5.04 21.91 8.32
CA ALA A 61 5.30 20.59 7.75
C ALA A 61 4.95 20.49 6.26
N GLY A 62 4.45 21.57 5.64
CA GLY A 62 4.11 21.61 4.22
C GLY A 62 2.78 20.93 3.88
N TRP A 63 1.94 20.62 4.86
CA TRP A 63 0.65 19.98 4.61
C TRP A 63 -0.34 20.97 4.01
N LEU A 64 -1.05 20.52 2.98
CA LEU A 64 -2.09 21.29 2.31
C LEU A 64 -3.46 20.94 2.91
N LYS A 65 -4.39 21.90 2.86
CA LYS A 65 -5.78 21.62 3.23
C LYS A 65 -6.43 20.82 2.11
N TRP A 66 -7.19 19.79 2.47
CA TRP A 66 -7.88 18.91 1.52
C TRP A 66 -8.71 19.71 0.50
N ASP A 67 -9.58 20.61 0.97
CA ASP A 67 -10.43 21.46 0.12
C ASP A 67 -9.65 22.31 -0.90
N SER A 68 -8.33 22.49 -0.71
CA SER A 68 -7.47 23.24 -1.63
C SER A 68 -6.87 22.38 -2.74
N VAL A 69 -6.82 21.05 -2.57
CA VAL A 69 -6.12 20.13 -3.47
C VAL A 69 -6.98 18.99 -4.00
N GLU A 70 -8.18 18.77 -3.47
CA GLU A 70 -9.04 17.64 -3.84
C GLU A 70 -9.33 17.56 -5.35
N LYS A 71 -9.40 18.71 -6.03
CA LYS A 71 -9.65 18.81 -7.48
C LYS A 71 -8.44 18.50 -8.36
N GLU A 72 -7.26 18.31 -7.77
CA GLU A 72 -6.04 17.95 -8.50
C GLU A 72 -5.88 16.42 -8.66
N LEU A 73 -6.77 15.63 -8.04
CA LEU A 73 -6.70 14.17 -7.97
C LEU A 73 -7.75 13.44 -8.84
N GLU A 74 -8.48 14.18 -9.69
CA GLU A 74 -9.44 13.66 -10.70
C GLU A 74 -8.77 13.40 -12.05
#